data_AF-A0A511Y7Z4-F1
#
_entry.id   AF-A0A511Y7Z4-F1
#
_cell.length_a   1.000
_cell.length_b   1.000
_cell.length_c   1.000
_cell.angle_alpha   90.00
_cell.angle_beta   90.00
_cell.angle_gamma   90.00
#
_symmetry.space_group_name_H-M   'P 1'
#
loop_
_entity.id
_entity.type
_entity.pdbx_description
1 polymer ?
#
loop_
_entity_poly.entity_id
_entity_poly.type
_entity_poly.pdbx_seq_one_letter_code
_entity_poly.pdbx_strand_id
1 'polypeptide(L)'
;MNTKNLFSIALSVVSVAFFAQTGNVGINTTTPGTTLDVNGAITNRETAISVAGNTANIPANTSQAQLTGSATATVSISVPAAPNAGQRLVIFNNTTGGFGAALNGVTIPNGKALEFVYSNAGWRATDGGTVGAAPVNIYTADGTLSSNRIVTQGANTLAFTANQPNAFSVAGSTFSVDAANSRVGIGTTAPDTKLTINTPDNSFGIHHTNGTISLKSYIGSGAVWLGTTTSHPLHLETGNNTRLSITANGNVGIAIDTPTNTLDVNGSARFRSLPTQTTLGSSNMLLSDGTGVVSQITSNDFINTLKTPNNVFNAEQTASSATLPGNGVANRVILGTVNINTAGAGTWNFANSSYTVAKRGIYHIVAGVKLENASSPPNYGLYIHAGTDNWTFGGAPQAGNIFILSGTYVKLLNAGDVIYCETKAGPGAPNYNHSNAFMHIIYTAL
;
A
#
# COMPACT_ATOMS: atom_id res chain seq x y z
N MET A 1 -97.93 -33.53 -73.09
CA MET A 1 -96.75 -34.22 -72.53
C MET A 1 -97.23 -34.95 -71.26
N ASN A 2 -97.19 -36.28 -71.26
CA ASN A 2 -97.61 -37.12 -70.14
C ASN A 2 -96.70 -36.87 -68.92
N THR A 3 -97.29 -36.82 -67.72
CA THR A 3 -96.63 -36.45 -66.45
C THR A 3 -95.36 -37.24 -66.12
N LYS A 4 -95.25 -38.48 -66.63
CA LYS A 4 -94.01 -39.27 -66.54
C LYS A 4 -92.84 -38.65 -67.30
N ASN A 5 -93.08 -38.05 -68.47
CA ASN A 5 -92.04 -37.38 -69.27
C ASN A 5 -91.63 -36.03 -68.65
N LEU A 6 -92.56 -35.33 -67.96
CA LEU A 6 -92.23 -34.10 -67.23
C LEU A 6 -91.32 -34.37 -66.03
N PHE A 7 -91.57 -35.47 -65.29
CA PHE A 7 -90.75 -35.84 -64.13
C PHE A 7 -89.35 -36.30 -64.53
N SER A 8 -89.21 -37.02 -65.64
CA SER A 8 -87.91 -37.44 -66.18
C SER A 8 -87.09 -36.28 -66.74
N ILE A 9 -87.73 -35.27 -67.36
CA ILE A 9 -87.06 -34.06 -67.84
C ILE A 9 -86.70 -33.14 -66.67
N ALA A 10 -87.55 -32.99 -65.66
CA ALA A 10 -87.20 -32.23 -64.46
C ALA A 10 -86.05 -32.89 -63.68
N LEU A 11 -86.03 -34.22 -63.57
CA LEU A 11 -84.96 -34.96 -62.91
C LEU A 11 -83.66 -34.97 -63.72
N SER A 12 -83.73 -34.96 -65.06
CA SER A 12 -82.55 -34.80 -65.92
C SER A 12 -81.99 -33.38 -65.89
N VAL A 13 -82.83 -32.34 -65.88
CA VAL A 13 -82.37 -30.94 -65.78
C VAL A 13 -81.79 -30.62 -64.39
N VAL A 14 -82.34 -31.20 -63.32
CA VAL A 14 -81.78 -31.08 -61.97
C VAL A 14 -80.46 -31.84 -61.84
N SER A 15 -80.30 -33.01 -62.46
CA SER A 15 -79.03 -33.76 -62.41
C SER A 15 -77.93 -33.13 -63.26
N VAL A 16 -78.24 -32.52 -64.41
CA VAL A 16 -77.24 -31.84 -65.25
C VAL A 16 -76.68 -30.58 -64.56
N ALA A 17 -77.43 -29.94 -63.65
CA ALA A 17 -76.95 -28.82 -62.84
C ALA A 17 -75.89 -29.21 -61.77
N PHE A 18 -75.78 -30.50 -61.41
CA PHE A 18 -74.84 -30.98 -60.39
C PHE A 18 -73.49 -31.46 -60.95
N PHE A 19 -73.37 -31.74 -62.24
CA PHE A 19 -72.18 -32.40 -62.80
C PHE A 19 -71.33 -31.53 -63.75
N ALA A 20 -71.67 -30.26 -63.96
CA ALA A 20 -70.84 -29.34 -64.75
C ALA A 20 -70.96 -27.88 -64.27
N GLN A 21 -70.39 -27.55 -63.11
CA GLN A 21 -70.06 -26.16 -62.78
C GLN A 21 -68.57 -25.93 -63.03
N THR A 22 -68.25 -25.05 -63.99
CA THR A 22 -66.94 -24.38 -64.11
C THR A 22 -66.78 -23.26 -63.05
N GLY A 23 -67.73 -23.15 -62.12
CA GLY A 23 -67.77 -22.14 -61.06
C GLY A 23 -67.33 -22.67 -59.70
N ASN A 24 -67.20 -21.76 -58.75
CA ASN A 24 -66.84 -22.05 -57.37
C ASN A 24 -67.91 -22.90 -56.65
N VAL A 25 -67.49 -23.93 -55.92
CA VAL A 25 -68.35 -24.77 -55.09
C VAL A 25 -68.48 -24.14 -53.70
N GLY A 26 -69.70 -23.75 -53.33
CA GLY A 26 -70.03 -23.28 -51.98
C GLY A 26 -70.65 -24.37 -51.13
N ILE A 27 -70.18 -24.54 -49.90
CA ILE A 27 -70.86 -25.31 -48.86
C ILE A 27 -71.29 -24.33 -47.76
N ASN A 28 -72.60 -24.23 -47.52
CA ASN A 28 -73.21 -23.30 -46.57
C ASN A 28 -72.96 -21.79 -46.90
N THR A 29 -72.74 -21.47 -48.18
CA THR A 29 -72.60 -20.09 -48.68
C THR A 29 -73.15 -19.99 -50.10
N THR A 30 -73.85 -18.90 -50.42
CA THR A 30 -74.40 -18.62 -51.76
C THR A 30 -73.49 -17.73 -52.61
N THR A 31 -72.38 -17.23 -52.05
CA THR A 31 -71.40 -16.38 -52.75
C THR A 31 -69.98 -16.91 -52.51
N PRO A 32 -69.60 -18.05 -53.11
CA PRO A 32 -68.31 -18.69 -52.84
C PRO A 32 -67.13 -17.83 -53.35
N GLY A 33 -66.20 -17.48 -52.47
CA GLY A 33 -65.07 -16.60 -52.79
C GLY A 33 -63.90 -17.29 -53.52
N THR A 34 -63.80 -18.60 -53.43
CA THR A 34 -62.75 -19.44 -54.06
C THR A 34 -63.37 -20.73 -54.61
N THR A 35 -62.62 -21.50 -55.40
CA THR A 35 -63.11 -22.72 -56.09
C THR A 35 -63.81 -23.71 -55.16
N LEU A 36 -63.40 -23.80 -53.89
CA LEU A 36 -64.14 -24.47 -52.83
C LEU A 36 -64.19 -23.55 -51.61
N ASP A 37 -65.36 -23.04 -51.30
CA ASP A 37 -65.61 -22.16 -50.14
C ASP A 37 -66.57 -22.84 -49.17
N VAL A 38 -66.08 -23.10 -47.96
CA VAL A 38 -66.86 -23.74 -46.89
C VAL A 38 -67.05 -22.70 -45.79
N ASN A 39 -68.28 -22.19 -45.65
CA ASN A 39 -68.64 -21.32 -44.53
C ASN A 39 -69.01 -22.17 -43.30
N GLY A 40 -67.98 -22.76 -42.69
CA GLY A 40 -68.08 -23.67 -41.57
C GLY A 40 -66.79 -24.45 -41.33
N ALA A 41 -66.76 -25.28 -40.28
CA ALA A 41 -65.61 -26.13 -39.98
C ALA A 41 -65.48 -27.28 -41.00
N ILE A 42 -64.24 -27.64 -41.34
CA ILE A 42 -63.91 -28.81 -42.16
C ILE A 42 -63.33 -29.89 -41.25
N THR A 43 -63.95 -31.07 -41.24
CA THR A 43 -63.43 -32.24 -40.52
C THR A 43 -62.67 -33.14 -41.48
N ASN A 44 -61.36 -33.23 -41.31
CA ASN A 44 -60.58 -34.32 -41.91
C ASN A 44 -60.72 -35.56 -41.02
N ARG A 45 -61.05 -36.70 -41.62
CA ARG A 45 -61.06 -37.96 -40.87
C ARG A 45 -59.62 -38.33 -40.55
N GLU A 46 -59.35 -38.53 -39.27
CA GLU A 46 -58.04 -38.95 -38.79
C GLU A 46 -57.78 -40.41 -39.16
N THR A 47 -56.63 -40.68 -39.77
CA THR A 47 -56.15 -42.02 -40.09
C THR A 47 -55.09 -42.44 -39.09
N ALA A 48 -55.33 -43.51 -38.33
CA ALA A 48 -54.33 -44.08 -37.43
C ALA A 48 -53.25 -44.86 -38.22
N ILE A 49 -51.99 -44.56 -37.95
CA ILE A 49 -50.81 -45.19 -38.56
C ILE A 49 -49.99 -45.83 -37.46
N SER A 50 -49.86 -47.15 -37.46
CA SER A 50 -49.02 -47.86 -36.50
C SER A 50 -47.54 -47.71 -36.86
N VAL A 51 -46.74 -47.23 -35.92
CA VAL A 51 -45.29 -47.17 -36.06
C VAL A 51 -44.69 -48.56 -35.86
N ALA A 52 -43.93 -49.02 -36.84
CA ALA A 52 -43.22 -50.30 -36.80
C ALA A 52 -41.73 -50.05 -37.06
N GLY A 53 -40.86 -50.52 -36.15
CA GLY A 53 -39.41 -50.33 -36.28
C GLY A 53 -38.99 -48.85 -36.39
N ASN A 54 -39.63 -47.96 -35.61
CA ASN A 54 -39.45 -46.51 -35.68
C ASN A 54 -39.66 -45.92 -37.08
N THR A 55 -40.52 -46.53 -37.89
CA THR A 55 -40.92 -46.03 -39.21
C THR A 55 -42.43 -45.91 -39.28
N ALA A 56 -42.92 -44.84 -39.91
CA ALA A 56 -44.32 -44.61 -40.20
C ALA A 56 -44.51 -44.30 -41.69
N ASN A 57 -45.35 -45.04 -42.39
CA ASN A 57 -45.66 -44.77 -43.80
C ASN A 57 -47.09 -44.22 -43.91
N ILE A 58 -47.21 -42.95 -44.28
CA ILE A 58 -48.50 -42.28 -44.43
C ILE A 58 -49.04 -42.60 -45.85
N PRO A 59 -50.27 -43.12 -45.99
CA PRO A 59 -50.86 -43.43 -47.29
C PRO A 59 -51.19 -42.17 -48.13
N ALA A 60 -51.32 -42.37 -49.44
CA ALA A 60 -51.83 -41.33 -50.35
C ALA A 60 -53.23 -40.86 -49.95
N ASN A 61 -53.55 -39.61 -50.31
CA ASN A 61 -54.83 -38.95 -49.99
C ASN A 61 -55.14 -38.83 -48.48
N THR A 62 -54.11 -38.85 -47.62
CA THR A 62 -54.27 -38.54 -46.19
C THR A 62 -54.08 -37.05 -45.94
N SER A 63 -55.01 -36.43 -45.20
CA SER A 63 -54.91 -35.02 -44.76
C SER A 63 -54.74 -34.88 -43.24
N GLN A 64 -55.04 -35.93 -42.47
CA GLN A 64 -54.79 -36.01 -41.04
C GLN A 64 -54.36 -37.42 -40.64
N ALA A 65 -53.17 -37.56 -40.07
CA ALA A 65 -52.59 -38.82 -39.63
C ALA A 65 -52.29 -38.77 -38.12
N GLN A 66 -52.60 -39.86 -37.42
CA GLN A 66 -52.19 -40.07 -36.04
C GLN A 66 -51.20 -41.22 -35.99
N LEU A 67 -49.96 -40.95 -35.58
CA LEU A 67 -48.96 -41.98 -35.35
C LEU A 67 -49.24 -42.67 -34.02
N THR A 68 -49.26 -43.99 -34.00
CA THR A 68 -49.61 -44.81 -32.82
C THR A 68 -48.58 -45.93 -32.61
N GLY A 69 -48.63 -46.59 -31.46
CA GLY A 69 -47.67 -47.65 -31.10
C GLY A 69 -46.46 -47.12 -30.33
N SER A 70 -45.51 -48.01 -30.01
CA SER A 70 -44.35 -47.67 -29.17
C SER A 70 -43.13 -47.36 -30.02
N ALA A 71 -42.71 -46.10 -30.00
CA ALA A 71 -41.43 -45.69 -30.56
C ALA A 71 -40.30 -45.93 -29.53
N THR A 72 -39.17 -46.45 -29.98
CA THR A 72 -37.96 -46.67 -29.17
C THR A 72 -36.81 -45.76 -29.59
N ALA A 73 -37.00 -45.00 -30.66
CA ALA A 73 -36.13 -43.93 -31.14
C ALA A 73 -36.97 -42.95 -31.99
N THR A 74 -36.33 -41.93 -32.55
CA THR A 74 -36.98 -41.01 -33.50
C THR A 74 -37.67 -41.77 -34.63
N VAL A 75 -38.95 -41.48 -34.85
CA VAL A 75 -39.74 -42.13 -35.91
C VAL A 75 -39.45 -41.48 -37.26
N SER A 76 -39.01 -42.25 -38.24
CA SER A 76 -38.86 -41.79 -39.62
C SER A 76 -40.20 -41.85 -40.34
N ILE A 77 -40.71 -40.70 -40.80
CA ILE A 77 -41.97 -40.62 -41.54
C ILE A 77 -41.67 -40.65 -43.04
N SER A 78 -42.27 -41.63 -43.72
CA SER A 78 -42.36 -41.68 -45.17
C SER A 78 -43.75 -41.25 -45.62
N VAL A 79 -43.80 -40.45 -46.67
CA VAL A 79 -45.02 -39.94 -47.31
C VAL A 79 -44.94 -40.24 -48.80
N PRO A 80 -46.06 -40.39 -49.52
CA PRO A 80 -46.04 -40.76 -50.92
C PRO A 80 -45.38 -39.67 -51.76
N ALA A 81 -44.61 -40.06 -52.76
CA ALA A 81 -44.04 -39.12 -53.72
C ALA A 81 -45.15 -38.58 -54.65
N ALA A 82 -45.13 -37.28 -54.91
CA ALA A 82 -46.03 -36.54 -55.81
C ALA A 82 -47.51 -36.32 -55.40
N PRO A 83 -47.80 -35.79 -54.19
CA PRO A 83 -49.09 -35.13 -53.95
C PRO A 83 -49.21 -33.83 -54.78
N ASN A 84 -50.43 -33.30 -54.90
CA ASN A 84 -50.66 -32.01 -55.57
C ASN A 84 -50.07 -30.86 -54.73
N ALA A 85 -49.47 -29.87 -55.40
CA ALA A 85 -49.04 -28.64 -54.72
C ALA A 85 -50.25 -27.98 -54.01
N GLY A 86 -50.06 -27.59 -52.75
CA GLY A 86 -51.12 -27.09 -51.88
C GLY A 86 -51.79 -28.15 -51.01
N GLN A 87 -51.49 -29.44 -51.18
CA GLN A 87 -52.01 -30.47 -50.26
C GLN A 87 -51.52 -30.21 -48.83
N ARG A 88 -52.43 -30.32 -47.86
CA ARG A 88 -52.17 -30.16 -46.43
C ARG A 88 -52.15 -31.54 -45.76
N LEU A 89 -51.27 -31.72 -44.80
CA LEU A 89 -51.15 -32.93 -43.99
C LEU A 89 -50.87 -32.54 -42.54
N VAL A 90 -51.80 -32.85 -41.65
CA VAL A 90 -51.60 -32.74 -40.21
C VAL A 90 -51.13 -34.09 -39.69
N ILE A 91 -50.02 -34.11 -38.95
CA ILE A 91 -49.49 -35.33 -38.34
C ILE A 91 -49.46 -35.11 -36.83
N PHE A 92 -50.23 -35.91 -36.11
CA PHE A 92 -50.20 -35.99 -34.65
C PHE A 92 -49.30 -37.15 -34.21
N ASN A 93 -48.24 -36.85 -33.47
CA ASN A 93 -47.36 -37.88 -32.92
C ASN A 93 -47.91 -38.38 -31.57
N ASN A 94 -48.72 -39.45 -31.62
CA ASN A 94 -49.32 -40.11 -30.45
C ASN A 94 -48.65 -41.45 -30.11
N THR A 95 -47.36 -41.60 -30.44
CA THR A 95 -46.62 -42.80 -30.06
C THR A 95 -46.35 -42.82 -28.57
N THR A 96 -46.19 -43.99 -27.97
CA THR A 96 -45.59 -44.13 -26.64
C THR A 96 -44.06 -44.14 -26.76
N GLY A 97 -43.32 -43.80 -25.68
CA GLY A 97 -41.85 -43.80 -25.66
C GLY A 97 -41.17 -42.42 -25.73
N GLY A 98 -41.93 -41.33 -25.94
CA GLY A 98 -41.43 -39.96 -25.79
C GLY A 98 -40.55 -39.41 -26.92
N PHE A 99 -40.32 -40.19 -27.99
CA PHE A 99 -39.49 -39.77 -29.13
C PHE A 99 -40.26 -38.90 -30.13
N GLY A 100 -39.55 -37.99 -30.78
CA GLY A 100 -40.08 -37.20 -31.89
C GLY A 100 -40.28 -38.05 -33.16
N ALA A 101 -41.10 -37.54 -34.07
CA ALA A 101 -41.28 -38.12 -35.41
C ALA A 101 -40.81 -37.12 -36.46
N ALA A 102 -39.96 -37.53 -37.39
CA ALA A 102 -39.29 -36.64 -38.33
C ALA A 102 -39.83 -36.84 -39.75
N LEU A 103 -40.20 -35.73 -40.39
CA LEU A 103 -40.51 -35.65 -41.81
C LEU A 103 -39.65 -34.55 -42.44
N ASN A 104 -38.84 -34.90 -43.45
CA ASN A 104 -37.95 -33.97 -44.16
C ASN A 104 -37.06 -33.10 -43.24
N GLY A 105 -36.55 -33.68 -42.15
CA GLY A 105 -35.69 -33.00 -41.17
C GLY A 105 -36.42 -32.13 -40.14
N VAL A 106 -37.74 -31.98 -40.25
CA VAL A 106 -38.56 -31.32 -39.23
C VAL A 106 -39.06 -32.35 -38.24
N THR A 107 -38.85 -32.08 -36.95
CA THR A 107 -39.29 -32.97 -35.86
C THR A 107 -40.64 -32.53 -35.32
N ILE A 108 -41.55 -33.49 -35.22
CA ILE A 108 -42.84 -33.39 -34.55
C ILE A 108 -42.65 -33.97 -33.14
N PRO A 109 -42.63 -33.14 -32.07
CA PRO A 109 -42.45 -33.65 -30.72
C PRO A 109 -43.56 -34.63 -30.33
N ASN A 110 -43.24 -35.58 -29.44
CA ASN A 110 -44.23 -36.50 -28.90
C ASN A 110 -45.38 -35.74 -28.20
N GLY A 111 -46.62 -36.17 -28.42
CA GLY A 111 -47.82 -35.51 -27.89
C GLY A 111 -48.17 -34.19 -28.59
N LYS A 112 -47.53 -33.85 -29.72
CA LYS A 112 -47.82 -32.65 -30.51
C LYS A 112 -48.25 -33.01 -31.93
N ALA A 113 -49.02 -32.12 -32.54
CA ALA A 113 -49.37 -32.17 -33.95
C ALA A 113 -48.68 -31.03 -34.70
N LEU A 114 -48.23 -31.32 -35.93
CA LEU A 114 -47.66 -30.32 -36.82
C LEU A 114 -48.31 -30.47 -38.20
N GLU A 115 -48.57 -29.33 -38.82
CA GLU A 115 -49.10 -29.28 -40.18
C GLU A 115 -47.96 -29.09 -41.18
N PHE A 116 -48.08 -29.80 -42.30
CA PHE A 116 -47.22 -29.70 -43.46
C PHE A 116 -48.04 -29.33 -44.70
N VAL A 117 -47.47 -28.49 -45.56
CA VAL A 117 -48.01 -28.18 -46.88
C VAL A 117 -47.04 -28.68 -47.94
N TYR A 118 -47.55 -29.39 -48.94
CA TYR A 118 -46.74 -29.78 -50.08
C TYR A 118 -46.57 -28.61 -51.04
N SER A 119 -45.33 -28.16 -51.25
CA SER A 119 -45.02 -27.04 -52.13
C SER A 119 -43.61 -27.16 -52.71
N ASN A 120 -43.49 -26.88 -54.01
CA ASN A 120 -42.25 -26.98 -54.78
C ASN A 120 -41.52 -28.33 -54.56
N ALA A 121 -42.22 -29.42 -54.87
CA ALA A 121 -41.74 -30.81 -54.79
C ALA A 121 -41.40 -31.37 -53.38
N GLY A 122 -41.78 -30.69 -52.29
CA GLY A 122 -41.53 -31.18 -50.93
C GLY A 122 -42.56 -30.76 -49.89
N TRP A 123 -42.64 -31.52 -48.80
CA TRP A 123 -43.44 -31.17 -47.62
C TRP A 123 -42.71 -30.15 -46.74
N ARG A 124 -43.40 -29.07 -46.36
CA ARG A 124 -42.89 -27.95 -45.57
C ARG A 124 -43.75 -27.75 -44.34
N ALA A 125 -43.15 -27.64 -43.16
CA ALA A 125 -43.88 -27.36 -41.94
C ALA A 125 -44.42 -25.92 -41.91
N THR A 126 -45.57 -25.72 -41.28
CA THR A 126 -46.23 -24.42 -41.16
C THR A 126 -45.87 -23.64 -39.90
N ASP A 127 -45.02 -24.18 -39.02
CA ASP A 127 -44.59 -23.54 -37.77
C ASP A 127 -43.62 -22.36 -37.98
N GLY A 128 -43.38 -21.94 -39.24
CA GLY A 128 -42.52 -20.81 -39.58
C GLY A 128 -41.04 -21.05 -39.24
N GLY A 129 -40.67 -22.26 -38.82
CA GLY A 129 -39.31 -22.63 -38.47
C GLY A 129 -38.54 -23.07 -39.71
N THR A 130 -37.45 -22.37 -40.01
CA THR A 130 -36.45 -22.94 -40.92
C THR A 130 -35.92 -24.23 -40.28
N VAL A 131 -35.77 -25.30 -41.06
CA VAL A 131 -35.16 -26.56 -40.62
C VAL A 131 -33.86 -26.25 -39.86
N GLY A 132 -33.81 -26.56 -38.56
CA GLY A 132 -32.59 -26.48 -37.74
C GLY A 132 -32.26 -25.14 -37.06
N ALA A 133 -33.16 -24.14 -37.04
CA ALA A 133 -32.89 -22.91 -36.29
C ALA A 133 -33.13 -23.10 -34.77
N ALA A 134 -32.06 -23.30 -34.00
CA ALA A 134 -32.11 -23.14 -32.55
C ALA A 134 -32.46 -21.66 -32.24
N PRO A 135 -33.37 -21.39 -31.29
CA PRO A 135 -33.68 -20.01 -30.91
C PRO A 135 -32.40 -19.29 -30.48
N VAL A 136 -32.09 -18.18 -31.15
CA VAL A 136 -30.97 -17.29 -30.79
C VAL A 136 -31.33 -16.61 -29.47
N ASN A 137 -30.90 -17.20 -28.36
CA ASN A 137 -31.02 -16.61 -27.04
C ASN A 137 -29.70 -16.77 -26.29
N ILE A 138 -29.45 -15.89 -25.32
CA ILE A 138 -28.22 -15.89 -24.50
C ILE A 138 -28.30 -16.87 -23.31
N TYR A 139 -29.36 -17.68 -23.23
CA TYR A 139 -29.74 -18.39 -22.01
C TYR A 139 -29.65 -19.92 -22.13
N THR A 140 -29.86 -20.49 -23.32
CA THR A 140 -30.00 -21.94 -23.51
C THR A 140 -28.97 -22.55 -24.45
N ALA A 141 -28.19 -21.74 -25.18
CA ALA A 141 -27.07 -22.18 -26.00
C ALA A 141 -26.03 -21.05 -26.09
N ASP A 142 -24.73 -21.39 -26.02
CA ASP A 142 -23.66 -20.45 -26.29
C ASP A 142 -23.83 -19.88 -27.71
N GLY A 143 -23.74 -18.57 -27.86
CA GLY A 143 -23.99 -17.90 -29.14
C GLY A 143 -23.20 -16.61 -29.29
N THR A 144 -22.91 -16.25 -30.54
CA THR A 144 -22.28 -14.96 -30.88
C THR A 144 -23.34 -13.87 -30.98
N LEU A 145 -23.12 -12.73 -30.32
CA LEU A 145 -23.94 -11.54 -30.55
C LEU A 145 -23.63 -10.96 -31.94
N SER A 146 -24.60 -11.01 -32.85
CA SER A 146 -24.48 -10.42 -34.20
C SER A 146 -24.75 -8.92 -34.25
N SER A 147 -25.22 -8.33 -33.15
CA SER A 147 -25.42 -6.88 -32.98
C SER A 147 -25.47 -6.51 -31.50
N ASN A 148 -25.34 -5.22 -31.18
CA ASN A 148 -25.42 -4.70 -29.81
C ASN A 148 -26.77 -5.08 -29.16
N ARG A 149 -26.76 -5.24 -27.83
CA ARG A 149 -27.96 -5.53 -27.02
C ARG A 149 -28.14 -4.43 -25.98
N ILE A 150 -29.37 -3.98 -25.78
CA ILE A 150 -29.77 -3.08 -24.70
C ILE A 150 -30.74 -3.84 -23.80
N VAL A 151 -30.46 -3.85 -22.49
CA VAL A 151 -31.36 -4.41 -21.48
C VAL A 151 -32.11 -3.26 -20.79
N THR A 152 -33.36 -3.02 -21.18
CA THR A 152 -34.22 -2.01 -20.54
C THR A 152 -34.91 -2.61 -19.32
N GLN A 153 -34.45 -2.24 -18.11
CA GLN A 153 -34.95 -2.85 -16.86
C GLN A 153 -36.20 -2.17 -16.28
N GLY A 154 -36.47 -0.90 -16.62
CA GLY A 154 -37.58 -0.14 -16.01
C GLY A 154 -37.40 -0.03 -14.48
N ALA A 155 -38.43 -0.38 -13.73
CA ALA A 155 -38.38 -0.43 -12.26
C ALA A 155 -37.78 -1.75 -11.69
N ASN A 156 -37.37 -2.68 -12.56
CA ASN A 156 -36.89 -4.00 -12.15
C ASN A 156 -35.36 -4.04 -12.01
N THR A 157 -34.84 -5.09 -11.36
CA THR A 157 -33.41 -5.38 -11.23
C THR A 157 -33.04 -6.66 -11.97
N LEU A 158 -31.86 -6.69 -12.60
CA LEU A 158 -31.21 -7.88 -13.12
C LEU A 158 -30.16 -8.36 -12.11
N ALA A 159 -30.40 -9.52 -11.50
CA ALA A 159 -29.48 -10.12 -10.53
C ALA A 159 -28.86 -11.41 -11.08
N PHE A 160 -27.56 -11.59 -10.84
CA PHE A 160 -26.85 -12.83 -11.10
C PHE A 160 -26.67 -13.57 -9.76
N THR A 161 -27.47 -14.62 -9.54
CA THR A 161 -27.41 -15.44 -8.31
C THR A 161 -26.65 -16.72 -8.59
N ALA A 162 -25.39 -16.77 -8.15
CA ALA A 162 -24.51 -17.91 -8.35
C ALA A 162 -23.71 -18.20 -7.07
N ASN A 163 -23.16 -19.41 -6.98
CA ASN A 163 -22.35 -19.87 -5.84
C ASN A 163 -20.97 -20.39 -6.27
N GLN A 164 -20.47 -19.91 -7.42
CA GLN A 164 -19.21 -20.34 -8.03
C GLN A 164 -18.19 -19.19 -8.07
N PRO A 165 -16.88 -19.49 -8.11
CA PRO A 165 -15.87 -18.51 -8.52
C PRO A 165 -16.08 -18.06 -9.97
N ASN A 166 -15.69 -16.82 -10.29
CA ASN A 166 -15.82 -16.23 -11.64
C ASN A 166 -17.24 -16.35 -12.26
N ALA A 167 -18.29 -16.31 -11.41
CA ALA A 167 -19.66 -16.56 -11.82
C ALA A 167 -20.26 -15.47 -12.72
N PHE A 168 -19.70 -14.26 -12.67
CA PHE A 168 -19.95 -13.22 -13.65
C PHE A 168 -18.59 -12.65 -14.06
N SER A 169 -18.32 -12.63 -15.37
CA SER A 169 -17.01 -12.20 -15.88
C SER A 169 -17.08 -11.43 -17.18
N VAL A 170 -16.10 -10.55 -17.37
CA VAL A 170 -15.83 -9.87 -18.63
C VAL A 170 -14.44 -10.29 -19.09
N ALA A 171 -14.36 -10.91 -20.27
CA ALA A 171 -13.12 -11.43 -20.86
C ALA A 171 -12.29 -12.28 -19.87
N GLY A 172 -12.96 -13.11 -19.06
CA GLY A 172 -12.32 -13.91 -18.02
C GLY A 172 -11.82 -13.04 -16.88
N SER A 173 -10.50 -12.82 -16.80
CA SER A 173 -9.87 -12.17 -15.65
C SER A 173 -9.95 -10.64 -15.65
N THR A 174 -10.39 -9.98 -16.74
CA THR A 174 -10.46 -8.50 -16.76
C THR A 174 -11.37 -7.97 -15.65
N PHE A 175 -12.55 -8.57 -15.50
CA PHE A 175 -13.44 -8.36 -14.35
C PHE A 175 -14.06 -9.71 -14.00
N SER A 176 -13.91 -10.15 -12.75
CA SER A 176 -14.43 -11.43 -12.26
C SER A 176 -15.13 -11.23 -10.92
N VAL A 177 -16.36 -11.72 -10.81
CA VAL A 177 -17.08 -11.84 -9.53
C VAL A 177 -16.97 -13.27 -9.04
N ASP A 178 -16.22 -13.48 -7.95
CA ASP A 178 -16.18 -14.74 -7.21
C ASP A 178 -17.36 -14.76 -6.23
N ALA A 179 -18.49 -15.29 -6.71
CA ALA A 179 -19.73 -15.33 -5.95
C ALA A 179 -19.66 -16.35 -4.79
N ALA A 180 -18.88 -17.43 -4.94
CA ALA A 180 -18.67 -18.42 -3.89
C ALA A 180 -18.08 -17.80 -2.62
N ASN A 181 -17.19 -16.81 -2.76
CA ASN A 181 -16.46 -16.21 -1.63
C ASN A 181 -16.80 -14.73 -1.39
N SER A 182 -17.72 -14.17 -2.19
CA SER A 182 -18.09 -12.75 -2.16
C SER A 182 -16.88 -11.82 -2.35
N ARG A 183 -16.15 -12.00 -3.45
CA ARG A 183 -14.95 -11.25 -3.83
C ARG A 183 -15.02 -10.75 -5.28
N VAL A 184 -14.27 -9.70 -5.59
CA VAL A 184 -14.10 -9.16 -6.94
C VAL A 184 -12.63 -9.21 -7.35
N GLY A 185 -12.36 -9.72 -8.54
CA GLY A 185 -11.04 -9.73 -9.17
C GLY A 185 -10.99 -8.79 -10.37
N ILE A 186 -9.92 -8.01 -10.47
CA ILE A 186 -9.52 -7.25 -11.66
C ILE A 186 -8.13 -7.77 -12.06
N GLY A 187 -8.00 -8.29 -13.28
CA GLY A 187 -6.78 -8.99 -13.72
C GLY A 187 -6.59 -10.39 -13.12
N THR A 188 -7.58 -10.91 -12.37
CA THR A 188 -7.55 -12.27 -11.80
C THR A 188 -8.97 -12.84 -11.67
N THR A 189 -9.12 -14.15 -11.89
CA THR A 189 -10.36 -14.90 -11.61
C THR A 189 -10.36 -15.54 -10.21
N ALA A 190 -9.22 -15.52 -9.53
CA ALA A 190 -9.03 -16.06 -8.20
C ALA A 190 -8.58 -14.94 -7.24
N PRO A 191 -9.46 -13.97 -6.93
CA PRO A 191 -9.17 -12.99 -5.89
C PRO A 191 -8.97 -13.72 -4.56
N ASP A 192 -8.01 -13.27 -3.74
CA ASP A 192 -7.74 -13.82 -2.41
C ASP A 192 -8.44 -13.03 -1.30
N THR A 193 -8.72 -11.75 -1.54
CA THR A 193 -9.39 -10.81 -0.64
C THR A 193 -10.61 -10.19 -1.31
N LYS A 194 -11.36 -9.33 -0.60
CA LYS A 194 -12.64 -8.76 -1.11
C LYS A 194 -12.51 -8.08 -2.47
N LEU A 195 -11.39 -7.40 -2.69
CA LEU A 195 -11.02 -6.82 -3.97
C LEU A 195 -9.55 -7.14 -4.22
N THR A 196 -9.28 -7.96 -5.23
CA THR A 196 -7.91 -8.23 -5.67
C THR A 196 -7.72 -7.59 -7.04
N ILE A 197 -6.74 -6.68 -7.15
CA ILE A 197 -6.30 -6.10 -8.42
C ILE A 197 -4.93 -6.71 -8.74
N ASN A 198 -4.91 -7.70 -9.63
CA ASN A 198 -3.70 -8.36 -10.07
C ASN A 198 -3.06 -7.55 -11.20
N THR A 199 -1.99 -6.83 -10.87
CA THR A 199 -1.26 -5.97 -11.79
C THR A 199 0.06 -6.66 -12.16
N PRO A 200 0.43 -6.76 -13.46
CA PRO A 200 1.73 -7.27 -13.85
C PRO A 200 2.88 -6.47 -13.22
N ASP A 201 4.06 -7.09 -13.14
CA ASP A 201 5.26 -6.39 -12.70
C ASP A 201 5.57 -5.19 -13.62
N ASN A 202 6.10 -4.12 -13.02
CA ASN A 202 6.39 -2.84 -13.67
C ASN A 202 5.16 -2.16 -14.30
N SER A 203 4.02 -2.21 -13.63
CA SER A 203 2.77 -1.62 -14.12
C SER A 203 1.99 -0.88 -13.03
N PHE A 204 1.15 0.08 -13.45
CA PHE A 204 0.21 0.76 -12.57
C PHE A 204 -1.06 -0.08 -12.37
N GLY A 205 -1.57 -0.13 -11.14
CA GLY A 205 -2.78 -0.88 -10.79
C GLY A 205 -4.00 0.03 -10.67
N ILE A 206 -4.06 0.83 -9.61
CA ILE A 206 -5.16 1.77 -9.33
C ILE A 206 -4.76 3.16 -9.85
N HIS A 207 -5.69 3.86 -10.52
CA HIS A 207 -5.55 5.27 -10.89
C HIS A 207 -6.78 6.05 -10.43
N HIS A 208 -6.60 7.00 -9.52
CA HIS A 208 -7.63 7.92 -9.08
C HIS A 208 -7.24 9.34 -9.51
N THR A 209 -8.10 9.96 -10.32
CA THR A 209 -7.81 11.28 -10.89
C THR A 209 -9.07 12.12 -11.10
N ASN A 210 -8.91 13.43 -11.02
CA ASN A 210 -9.89 14.43 -11.47
C ASN A 210 -9.49 15.07 -12.83
N GLY A 211 -8.51 14.49 -13.54
CA GLY A 211 -7.92 15.03 -14.77
C GLY A 211 -6.71 15.96 -14.55
N THR A 212 -6.51 16.50 -13.35
CA THR A 212 -5.37 17.38 -13.00
C THR A 212 -4.39 16.70 -12.05
N ILE A 213 -4.90 16.04 -11.00
CA ILE A 213 -4.11 15.31 -10.01
C ILE A 213 -4.29 13.82 -10.27
N SER A 214 -3.21 13.04 -10.22
CA SER A 214 -3.27 11.57 -10.36
C SER A 214 -2.60 10.89 -9.17
N LEU A 215 -3.38 10.15 -8.39
CA LEU A 215 -2.89 9.17 -7.42
C LEU A 215 -2.84 7.81 -8.11
N LYS A 216 -1.69 7.13 -8.06
CA LYS A 216 -1.56 5.77 -8.60
C LYS A 216 -0.87 4.82 -7.63
N SER A 217 -1.25 3.54 -7.70
CA SER A 217 -0.43 2.44 -7.19
C SER A 217 0.42 1.85 -8.31
N TYR A 218 1.65 1.45 -8.00
CA TYR A 218 2.56 0.79 -8.93
C TYR A 218 3.29 -0.36 -8.23
N ILE A 219 3.48 -1.48 -8.94
CA ILE A 219 4.25 -2.63 -8.49
C ILE A 219 5.31 -2.90 -9.55
N GLY A 220 6.57 -3.06 -9.13
CA GLY A 220 7.71 -3.15 -10.03
C GLY A 220 9.03 -3.29 -9.29
N SER A 221 10.08 -3.81 -9.93
CA SER A 221 11.47 -3.70 -9.43
C SER A 221 11.68 -4.10 -7.95
N GLY A 222 10.89 -5.05 -7.43
CA GLY A 222 10.97 -5.50 -6.04
C GLY A 222 10.39 -4.55 -4.98
N ALA A 223 9.61 -3.54 -5.37
CA ALA A 223 8.97 -2.60 -4.43
C ALA A 223 7.51 -2.26 -4.84
N VAL A 224 6.82 -1.54 -3.96
CA VAL A 224 5.47 -1.04 -4.16
C VAL A 224 5.48 0.48 -3.93
N TRP A 225 4.74 1.20 -4.76
CA TRP A 225 4.58 2.64 -4.66
C TRP A 225 3.11 3.00 -4.57
N LEU A 226 2.82 3.98 -3.73
CA LEU A 226 1.54 4.66 -3.67
C LEU A 226 1.85 6.15 -3.58
N GLY A 227 1.44 6.93 -4.58
CA GLY A 227 1.74 8.35 -4.60
C GLY A 227 1.17 9.07 -5.80
N THR A 228 1.40 10.37 -5.83
CA THR A 228 1.00 11.22 -6.95
C THR A 228 1.97 11.02 -8.13
N THR A 229 1.45 10.84 -9.35
CA THR A 229 2.27 10.81 -10.58
C THR A 229 2.30 12.17 -11.29
N THR A 230 1.75 13.19 -10.62
CA THR A 230 1.73 14.59 -11.02
C THR A 230 2.45 15.39 -9.92
N SER A 231 2.95 16.59 -10.22
CA SER A 231 3.65 17.47 -9.27
C SER A 231 2.69 18.08 -8.22
N HIS A 232 2.13 17.23 -7.36
CA HIS A 232 1.19 17.61 -6.30
C HIS A 232 1.52 16.84 -5.02
N PRO A 233 1.23 17.41 -3.83
CA PRO A 233 1.49 16.74 -2.56
C PRO A 233 0.68 15.44 -2.38
N LEU A 234 1.23 14.52 -1.59
CA LEU A 234 0.51 13.39 -1.01
C LEU A 234 0.28 13.66 0.47
N HIS A 235 -0.98 13.65 0.91
CA HIS A 235 -1.35 13.84 2.31
C HIS A 235 -1.90 12.55 2.92
N LEU A 236 -1.51 12.28 4.16
CA LEU A 236 -2.17 11.30 5.04
C LEU A 236 -2.92 12.06 6.12
N GLU A 237 -4.22 11.79 6.23
CA GLU A 237 -5.14 12.61 7.02
C GLU A 237 -5.85 11.77 8.09
N THR A 238 -6.18 12.41 9.21
CA THR A 238 -7.16 11.85 10.17
C THR A 238 -8.09 12.95 10.66
N GLY A 239 -9.41 12.70 10.57
CA GLY A 239 -10.42 13.70 10.89
C GLY A 239 -10.33 14.95 10.01
N ASN A 240 -10.11 14.79 8.70
CA ASN A 240 -9.98 15.87 7.71
C ASN A 240 -8.85 16.88 8.01
N ASN A 241 -7.75 16.40 8.59
CA ASN A 241 -6.56 17.20 8.86
C ASN A 241 -5.32 16.44 8.41
N THR A 242 -4.41 17.13 7.72
CA THR A 242 -3.09 16.60 7.34
C THR A 242 -2.28 16.22 8.58
N ARG A 243 -1.86 14.96 8.67
CA ARG A 243 -0.97 14.43 9.70
C ARG A 243 0.43 14.21 9.18
N LEU A 244 0.53 13.78 7.91
CA LEU A 244 1.77 13.68 7.17
C LEU A 244 1.55 14.26 5.78
N SER A 245 2.50 15.05 5.29
CA SER A 245 2.54 15.52 3.91
C SER A 245 3.85 15.15 3.26
N ILE A 246 3.80 14.76 1.99
CA ILE A 246 4.98 14.70 1.12
C ILE A 246 4.73 15.70 -0.01
N THR A 247 5.50 16.77 -0.06
CA THR A 247 5.36 17.80 -1.11
C THR A 247 5.88 17.29 -2.45
N ALA A 248 5.52 17.96 -3.55
CA ALA A 248 6.05 17.63 -4.86
C ALA A 248 7.58 17.78 -4.97
N ASN A 249 8.19 18.59 -4.09
CA ASN A 249 9.64 18.77 -4.00
C ASN A 249 10.33 17.72 -3.12
N GLY A 250 9.58 16.78 -2.53
CA GLY A 250 10.12 15.69 -1.71
C GLY A 250 10.23 15.99 -0.21
N ASN A 251 9.89 17.20 0.25
CA ASN A 251 9.87 17.50 1.68
C ASN A 251 8.74 16.76 2.40
N VAL A 252 9.05 16.17 3.54
CA VAL A 252 8.11 15.46 4.42
C VAL A 252 7.75 16.37 5.60
N GLY A 253 6.47 16.62 5.79
CA GLY A 253 5.92 17.34 6.93
C GLY A 253 5.19 16.38 7.87
N ILE A 254 5.39 16.52 9.18
CA ILE A 254 4.59 15.87 10.23
C ILE A 254 3.83 16.96 10.99
N ALA A 255 2.50 16.89 10.97
CA ALA A 255 1.58 17.92 11.50
C ALA A 255 1.76 19.33 10.89
N ILE A 256 2.28 19.38 9.65
CA ILE A 256 2.45 20.57 8.83
C ILE A 256 2.34 20.15 7.35
N ASP A 257 1.70 20.96 6.50
CA ASP A 257 1.46 20.67 5.09
C ASP A 257 2.37 21.48 4.13
N THR A 258 3.04 22.51 4.65
CA THR A 258 4.04 23.33 3.95
C THR A 258 5.42 23.21 4.61
N PRO A 259 6.05 22.02 4.65
CA PRO A 259 7.35 21.83 5.27
C PRO A 259 8.44 22.67 4.61
N THR A 260 9.26 23.35 5.41
CA THR A 260 10.34 24.24 4.96
C THR A 260 11.70 23.56 4.85
N ASN A 261 11.82 22.37 5.44
CA ASN A 261 12.98 21.50 5.39
C ASN A 261 12.59 20.10 4.90
N THR A 262 13.59 19.28 4.52
CA THR A 262 13.37 17.91 4.03
C THR A 262 12.52 17.07 4.98
N LEU A 263 12.72 17.23 6.29
CA LEU A 263 11.82 16.74 7.33
C LEU A 263 11.48 17.92 8.24
N ASP A 264 10.21 18.28 8.31
CA ASP A 264 9.69 19.35 9.16
C ASP A 264 8.63 18.78 10.10
N VAL A 265 8.83 18.95 11.40
CA VAL A 265 7.95 18.40 12.44
C VAL A 265 7.40 19.56 13.24
N ASN A 266 6.12 19.85 13.06
CA ASN A 266 5.41 20.83 13.86
C ASN A 266 4.94 20.18 15.18
N GLY A 267 5.88 20.05 16.12
CA GLY A 267 5.70 19.39 17.40
C GLY A 267 7.00 18.78 17.92
N SER A 268 6.91 17.94 18.96
CA SER A 268 8.09 17.27 19.53
C SER A 268 8.35 15.91 18.86
N ALA A 269 9.62 15.64 18.53
CA ALA A 269 10.08 14.32 18.12
C ALA A 269 10.58 13.51 19.33
N ARG A 270 10.24 12.22 19.40
CA ARG A 270 10.74 11.30 20.43
C ARG A 270 11.32 10.04 19.79
N PHE A 271 12.59 9.74 20.07
CA PHE A 271 13.23 8.48 19.74
C PHE A 271 13.18 7.54 20.94
N ARG A 272 12.65 6.32 20.77
CA ARG A 272 12.44 5.38 21.89
C ARG A 272 13.69 4.58 22.27
N SER A 273 14.55 4.32 21.29
CA SER A 273 15.80 3.58 21.48
C SER A 273 16.90 4.33 20.74
N LEU A 274 17.98 4.64 21.45
CA LEU A 274 19.18 5.28 20.93
C LEU A 274 20.39 4.48 21.42
N PRO A 275 21.38 4.18 20.58
CA PRO A 275 22.63 3.58 21.04
C PRO A 275 23.33 4.49 22.06
N THR A 276 23.71 3.95 23.22
CA THR A 276 24.50 4.68 24.21
C THR A 276 25.94 4.79 23.75
N GLN A 277 26.41 6.02 23.54
CA GLN A 277 27.83 6.31 23.30
C GLN A 277 28.53 6.58 24.62
N THR A 278 29.61 5.87 24.91
CA THR A 278 30.44 6.06 26.12
C THR A 278 31.71 6.87 25.86
N THR A 279 32.04 7.11 24.60
CA THR A 279 33.10 8.02 24.16
C THR A 279 32.58 8.86 23.01
N LEU A 280 33.14 10.07 22.84
CA LEU A 280 32.66 10.99 21.80
C LEU A 280 33.07 10.52 20.39
N GLY A 281 34.22 9.86 20.22
CA GLY A 281 34.65 9.29 18.95
C GLY A 281 34.59 10.30 17.80
N SER A 282 33.95 9.91 16.68
CA SER A 282 33.63 10.77 15.53
C SER A 282 32.23 11.39 15.60
N SER A 283 31.59 11.41 16.77
CA SER A 283 30.22 11.88 16.94
C SER A 283 30.16 13.41 17.01
N ASN A 284 29.08 13.97 16.46
CA ASN A 284 28.74 15.38 16.58
C ASN A 284 27.53 15.57 17.51
N MET A 285 27.37 16.77 18.03
CA MET A 285 26.18 17.17 18.77
C MET A 285 25.24 17.93 17.84
N LEU A 286 23.94 17.63 17.93
CA LEU A 286 22.92 18.38 17.19
C LEU A 286 22.54 19.63 17.97
N LEU A 287 22.41 20.74 17.25
CA LEU A 287 21.95 22.03 17.77
C LEU A 287 20.75 22.48 16.94
N SER A 288 19.73 23.04 17.60
CA SER A 288 18.63 23.72 16.92
C SER A 288 18.81 25.23 17.02
N ASP A 289 18.54 25.94 15.93
CA ASP A 289 18.36 27.39 16.01
C ASP A 289 16.97 27.76 16.57
N GLY A 290 16.68 29.06 16.66
CA GLY A 290 15.40 29.57 17.16
C GLY A 290 14.19 29.25 16.27
N THR A 291 14.42 28.79 15.04
CA THR A 291 13.38 28.35 14.09
C THR A 291 13.23 26.83 14.04
N GLY A 292 14.08 26.10 14.78
CA GLY A 292 14.05 24.64 14.83
C GLY A 292 14.89 23.95 13.75
N VAL A 293 15.63 24.70 12.91
CA VAL A 293 16.55 24.09 11.94
C VAL A 293 17.71 23.46 12.70
N VAL A 294 17.95 22.18 12.42
CA VAL A 294 19.00 21.40 13.08
C VAL A 294 20.31 21.49 12.30
N SER A 295 21.38 21.85 13.01
CA SER A 295 22.76 21.81 12.55
C SER A 295 23.59 20.93 13.49
N GLN A 296 24.86 20.72 13.16
CA GLN A 296 25.77 19.95 14.00
C GLN A 296 26.98 20.78 14.41
N ILE A 297 27.47 20.53 15.62
CA ILE A 297 28.77 21.01 16.11
C ILE A 297 29.65 19.80 16.41
N THR A 298 30.95 19.89 16.10
CA THR A 298 31.87 18.82 16.48
C THR A 298 32.01 18.78 17.99
N SER A 299 32.23 17.58 18.54
CA SER A 299 32.42 17.42 19.99
C SER A 299 33.60 18.25 20.51
N ASN A 300 34.68 18.36 19.72
CA ASN A 300 35.84 19.18 20.06
C ASN A 300 35.51 20.67 20.10
N ASP A 301 34.78 21.17 19.09
CA ASP A 301 34.38 22.58 19.04
C ASP A 301 33.44 22.91 20.19
N PHE A 302 32.48 22.04 20.50
CA PHE A 302 31.58 22.23 21.64
C PHE A 302 32.36 22.31 22.96
N ILE A 303 33.27 21.37 23.24
CA ILE A 303 34.07 21.39 24.47
C ILE A 303 34.96 22.64 24.52
N ASN A 304 35.58 23.02 23.41
CA ASN A 304 36.41 24.22 23.33
C ASN A 304 35.61 25.50 23.60
N THR A 305 34.35 25.57 23.14
CA THR A 305 33.48 26.72 23.41
C THR A 305 33.06 26.83 24.88
N LEU A 306 33.02 25.71 25.62
CA LEU A 306 32.58 25.72 27.02
C LEU A 306 33.61 26.37 27.97
N LYS A 307 34.88 26.50 27.54
CA LYS A 307 35.99 27.12 28.32
C LYS A 307 36.02 26.68 29.79
N THR A 308 35.81 25.39 30.05
CA THR A 308 35.76 24.88 31.42
C THR A 308 37.12 25.00 32.10
N PRO A 309 37.18 25.52 33.35
CA PRO A 309 38.39 25.48 34.15
C PRO A 309 38.78 24.02 34.41
N ASN A 310 39.98 23.64 33.96
CA ASN A 310 40.48 22.28 34.08
C ASN A 310 41.66 22.27 35.05
N ASN A 311 41.65 21.32 35.97
CA ASN A 311 42.83 21.05 36.79
C ASN A 311 43.94 20.50 35.90
N VAL A 312 45.04 21.24 35.76
CA VAL A 312 46.16 20.88 34.89
C VAL A 312 47.38 20.38 35.65
N PHE A 313 47.49 20.69 36.95
CA PHE A 313 48.66 20.33 37.73
C PHE A 313 48.33 20.25 39.22
N ASN A 314 48.79 19.18 39.85
CA ASN A 314 48.82 19.02 41.30
C ASN A 314 50.22 18.59 41.70
N ALA A 315 50.69 19.11 42.83
CA ALA A 315 51.86 18.58 43.47
C ALA A 315 51.76 18.67 44.99
N GLU A 316 52.43 17.74 45.66
CA GLU A 316 52.51 17.67 47.12
C GLU A 316 53.95 17.32 47.55
N GLN A 317 54.33 17.81 48.71
CA GLN A 317 55.50 17.40 49.47
C GLN A 317 55.05 17.03 50.87
N THR A 318 55.48 15.89 51.38
CA THR A 318 55.16 15.43 52.74
C THR A 318 56.40 15.26 53.62
N ALA A 319 57.60 15.25 53.04
CA ALA A 319 58.85 15.15 53.78
C ALA A 319 59.44 16.53 54.08
N SER A 320 59.96 16.71 55.29
CA SER A 320 60.64 17.95 55.67
C SER A 320 61.92 18.17 54.86
N SER A 321 62.17 19.42 54.47
CA SER A 321 63.37 19.84 53.77
C SER A 321 64.59 19.83 54.70
N ALA A 322 65.78 19.91 54.09
CA ALA A 322 66.97 20.35 54.81
C ALA A 322 66.76 21.74 55.45
N THR A 323 67.59 22.08 56.43
CA THR A 323 67.54 23.38 57.10
C THR A 323 67.81 24.51 56.12
N LEU A 324 66.87 25.44 56.03
CA LEU A 324 66.88 26.58 55.13
C LEU A 324 67.32 27.85 55.87
N PRO A 325 68.13 28.72 55.24
CA PRO A 325 68.54 29.98 55.84
C PRO A 325 67.34 30.91 56.10
N GLY A 326 67.32 31.49 57.30
CA GLY A 326 66.38 32.55 57.70
C GLY A 326 66.80 33.95 57.24
N ASN A 327 66.47 34.96 58.04
CA ASN A 327 66.96 36.35 57.91
C ASN A 327 66.82 36.99 56.51
N GLY A 328 65.61 36.98 55.92
CA GLY A 328 65.37 37.65 54.63
C GLY A 328 65.78 36.86 53.39
N VAL A 329 66.29 35.63 53.52
CA VAL A 329 66.63 34.79 52.36
C VAL A 329 65.37 34.14 51.79
N ALA A 330 65.21 34.22 50.46
CA ALA A 330 64.15 33.53 49.74
C ALA A 330 64.54 32.06 49.53
N ASN A 331 63.64 31.14 49.84
CA ASN A 331 63.88 29.71 49.76
C ASN A 331 62.79 29.04 48.93
N ARG A 332 63.20 28.27 47.92
CA ARG A 332 62.30 27.54 47.01
C ARG A 332 61.49 26.50 47.76
N VAL A 333 60.17 26.51 47.60
CA VAL A 333 59.30 25.44 48.08
C VAL A 333 59.46 24.24 47.17
N ILE A 334 59.99 23.15 47.73
CA ILE A 334 60.21 21.90 46.99
C ILE A 334 58.94 21.06 46.99
N LEU A 335 58.59 20.54 45.81
CA LEU A 335 57.43 19.68 45.61
C LEU A 335 57.87 18.34 45.01
N GLY A 336 57.55 17.23 45.70
CA GLY A 336 58.09 15.91 45.42
C GLY A 336 57.18 15.02 44.58
N THR A 337 55.91 14.86 44.97
CA THR A 337 54.92 14.10 44.20
C THR A 337 54.20 15.06 43.27
N VAL A 338 54.37 14.86 41.96
CA VAL A 338 53.86 15.79 40.93
C VAL A 338 53.01 15.03 39.92
N ASN A 339 51.85 15.58 39.60
CA ASN A 339 50.95 15.07 38.58
C ASN A 339 50.53 16.18 37.62
N ILE A 340 50.82 15.99 36.33
CA ILE A 340 50.32 16.82 35.24
C ILE A 340 49.04 16.15 34.72
N ASN A 341 47.89 16.60 35.24
CA ASN A 341 46.60 15.94 35.04
C ASN A 341 46.06 16.04 33.60
N THR A 342 46.61 16.94 32.79
CA THR A 342 46.23 17.15 31.39
C THR A 342 47.45 17.14 30.50
N ALA A 343 47.54 16.16 29.59
CA ALA A 343 48.64 16.04 28.65
C ALA A 343 48.81 17.34 27.83
N GLY A 344 50.03 17.86 27.77
CA GLY A 344 50.35 19.10 27.03
C GLY A 344 49.89 20.41 27.69
N ALA A 345 49.49 20.40 28.97
CA ALA A 345 49.13 21.62 29.69
C ALA A 345 50.34 22.43 30.21
N GLY A 346 51.51 21.80 30.34
CA GLY A 346 52.75 22.40 30.81
C GLY A 346 53.84 21.36 31.03
N THR A 347 54.99 21.79 31.53
CA THR A 347 56.10 20.90 31.93
C THR A 347 56.55 21.21 33.34
N TRP A 348 56.91 20.17 34.10
CA TRP A 348 57.46 20.32 35.44
C TRP A 348 58.97 20.16 35.44
N ASN A 349 59.66 21.10 36.09
CA ASN A 349 61.10 21.02 36.32
C ASN A 349 61.36 20.67 37.80
N PHE A 350 61.79 19.43 38.05
CA PHE A 350 62.12 18.94 39.39
C PHE A 350 63.31 19.66 40.03
N ALA A 351 64.28 20.11 39.24
CA ALA A 351 65.47 20.79 39.78
C ALA A 351 65.11 22.15 40.41
N ASN A 352 64.14 22.85 39.83
CA ASN A 352 63.76 24.21 40.25
C ASN A 352 62.38 24.27 40.92
N SER A 353 61.72 23.12 41.12
CA SER A 353 60.34 23.01 41.59
C SER A 353 59.42 24.04 40.94
N SER A 354 59.39 24.02 39.61
CA SER A 354 58.71 25.03 38.82
C SER A 354 57.92 24.43 37.66
N TYR A 355 56.72 24.96 37.45
CA TYR A 355 55.83 24.57 36.36
C TYR A 355 55.93 25.58 35.21
N THR A 356 56.24 25.12 34.00
CA THR A 356 56.25 25.97 32.80
C THR A 356 54.91 25.84 32.08
N VAL A 357 54.27 26.97 31.85
CA VAL A 357 52.97 27.12 31.19
C VAL A 357 53.08 26.74 29.71
N ALA A 358 52.22 25.86 29.19
CA ALA A 358 52.24 25.50 27.76
C ALA A 358 51.36 26.38 26.87
N LYS A 359 50.32 27.03 27.43
CA LYS A 359 49.30 27.76 26.66
C LYS A 359 48.94 29.06 27.35
N ARG A 360 48.60 30.07 26.55
CA ARG A 360 48.11 31.35 27.08
C ARG A 360 46.71 31.16 27.69
N GLY A 361 46.50 31.62 28.92
CA GLY A 361 45.18 31.57 29.57
C GLY A 361 45.19 32.09 31.00
N ILE A 362 44.06 31.95 31.68
CA ILE A 362 43.94 32.31 33.10
C ILE A 362 44.33 31.09 33.94
N TYR A 363 45.33 31.28 34.81
CA TYR A 363 45.83 30.29 35.74
C TYR A 363 45.40 30.66 37.15
N HIS A 364 44.70 29.75 37.81
CA HIS A 364 44.31 29.85 39.22
C HIS A 364 45.21 28.93 40.02
N ILE A 365 46.11 29.51 40.78
CA ILE A 365 47.21 28.84 41.46
C ILE A 365 46.92 28.87 42.95
N VAL A 366 46.69 27.71 43.54
CA VAL A 366 46.54 27.55 44.99
C VAL A 366 47.78 26.83 45.49
N ALA A 367 48.48 27.44 46.43
CA ALA A 367 49.67 26.82 47.01
C ALA A 367 49.72 27.03 48.51
N GLY A 368 50.41 26.14 49.19
CA GLY A 368 50.68 26.26 50.61
C GLY A 368 51.91 25.49 51.04
N VAL A 369 52.48 25.90 52.17
CA VAL A 369 53.62 25.26 52.81
C VAL A 369 53.54 25.45 54.33
N LYS A 370 53.80 24.36 55.04
CA LYS A 370 54.03 24.33 56.47
C LYS A 370 55.51 24.57 56.74
N LEU A 371 55.82 25.51 57.61
CA LEU A 371 57.16 25.76 58.12
C LEU A 371 57.30 25.12 59.49
N GLU A 372 58.45 24.51 59.74
CA GLU A 372 58.88 23.99 61.04
C GLU A 372 60.09 24.80 61.53
N ASN A 373 60.27 24.88 62.85
CA ASN A 373 61.28 25.73 63.49
C ASN A 373 61.11 27.23 63.15
N ALA A 374 59.88 27.66 62.91
CA ALA A 374 59.52 29.04 62.59
C ALA A 374 58.77 29.67 63.76
N SER A 375 59.30 30.76 64.31
CA SER A 375 58.74 31.47 65.47
C SER A 375 58.42 32.92 65.12
N SER A 376 57.33 33.47 65.69
CA SER A 376 56.94 34.87 65.52
C SER A 376 57.11 35.65 66.83
N PRO A 377 57.66 36.88 66.80
CA PRO A 377 58.30 37.54 65.65
C PRO A 377 59.67 36.92 65.30
N PRO A 378 60.15 37.05 64.04
CA PRO A 378 59.58 37.79 62.90
C PRO A 378 58.61 36.98 62.00
N ASN A 379 57.90 37.66 61.09
CA ASN A 379 56.90 37.05 60.19
C ASN A 379 57.52 36.29 59.01
N TYR A 380 56.79 35.30 58.51
CA TYR A 380 57.12 34.52 57.32
C TYR A 380 56.07 34.76 56.23
N GLY A 381 56.51 34.80 54.97
CA GLY A 381 55.66 34.97 53.81
C GLY A 381 55.85 33.88 52.76
N LEU A 382 54.77 33.54 52.06
CA LEU A 382 54.74 32.70 50.87
C LEU A 382 54.57 33.60 49.65
N TYR A 383 55.44 33.42 48.67
CA TYR A 383 55.46 34.13 47.42
C TYR A 383 55.09 33.14 46.33
N ILE A 384 53.92 33.32 45.72
CA ILE A 384 53.53 32.56 44.53
C ILE A 384 53.95 33.38 43.32
N HIS A 385 54.98 32.92 42.61
CA HIS A 385 55.47 33.52 41.38
C HIS A 385 54.71 32.94 40.20
N ALA A 386 54.30 33.81 39.28
CA ALA A 386 53.64 33.41 38.04
C ALA A 386 54.02 34.41 36.93
N GLY A 387 54.83 33.97 35.97
CA GLY A 387 55.41 34.84 34.95
C GLY A 387 56.43 35.81 35.58
N THR A 388 56.30 37.10 35.29
CA THR A 388 57.19 38.15 35.82
C THR A 388 56.78 38.67 37.20
N ASP A 389 55.58 38.31 37.68
CA ASP A 389 55.00 38.85 38.90
C ASP A 389 54.90 37.80 40.01
N ASN A 390 54.71 38.26 41.25
CA ASN A 390 54.39 37.40 42.38
C ASN A 390 53.29 38.01 43.24
N TRP A 391 52.57 37.13 43.94
CA TRP A 391 51.64 37.54 45.00
C TRP A 391 52.10 36.98 46.34
N THR A 392 52.06 37.82 47.37
CA THR A 392 52.55 37.47 48.71
C THR A 392 51.41 37.17 49.66
N PHE A 393 51.59 36.14 50.48
CA PHE A 393 50.67 35.72 51.53
C PHE A 393 51.41 35.65 52.85
N GLY A 394 50.87 36.31 53.88
CA GLY A 394 51.37 36.17 55.26
C GLY A 394 50.87 34.86 55.88
N GLY A 395 51.68 34.25 56.72
CA GLY A 395 51.30 33.02 57.42
C GLY A 395 50.71 33.24 58.80
N ALA A 396 50.13 32.19 59.35
CA ALA A 396 49.65 32.17 60.73
C ALA A 396 50.56 31.27 61.60
N PRO A 397 51.02 31.76 62.78
CA PRO A 397 51.73 30.93 63.74
C PRO A 397 50.81 29.83 64.29
N GLN A 398 51.39 28.69 64.58
CA GLN A 398 50.76 27.55 65.23
C GLN A 398 51.60 27.13 66.45
N ALA A 399 51.01 26.32 67.33
CA ALA A 399 51.74 25.75 68.46
C ALA A 399 52.94 24.89 67.99
N GLY A 400 54.06 24.96 68.72
CA GLY A 400 55.24 24.13 68.44
C GLY A 400 56.20 24.67 67.38
N ASN A 401 56.35 25.99 67.25
CA ASN A 401 57.22 26.64 66.25
C ASN A 401 56.87 26.25 64.80
N ILE A 402 55.57 26.21 64.51
CA ILE A 402 55.04 25.90 63.19
C ILE A 402 54.41 27.16 62.60
N PHE A 403 54.57 27.35 61.30
CA PHE A 403 53.89 28.40 60.54
C PHE A 403 53.14 27.79 59.36
N ILE A 404 51.89 28.17 59.14
CA ILE A 404 51.13 27.71 57.97
C ILE A 404 50.97 28.88 57.01
N LEU A 405 51.41 28.66 55.78
CA LEU A 405 51.31 29.61 54.68
C LEU A 405 50.45 28.98 53.59
N SER A 406 49.40 29.66 53.17
CA SER A 406 48.64 29.26 51.99
C SER A 406 48.03 30.48 51.32
N GLY A 407 47.81 30.36 50.02
CA GLY A 407 47.37 31.47 49.21
C GLY A 407 46.82 31.03 47.87
N THR A 408 46.19 31.99 47.21
CA THR A 408 45.58 31.80 45.91
C THR A 408 45.93 32.97 45.03
N TYR A 409 46.54 32.70 43.88
CA TYR A 409 46.91 33.70 42.89
C TYR A 409 46.28 33.38 41.54
N VAL A 410 45.50 34.31 41.00
CA VAL A 410 44.93 34.22 39.66
C VAL A 410 45.72 35.15 38.74
N LYS A 411 46.24 34.61 37.64
CA LYS A 411 47.06 35.38 36.71
C LYS A 411 46.84 34.93 35.26
N LEU A 412 46.78 35.91 34.36
CA LEU A 412 46.94 35.67 32.92
C LEU A 412 48.41 35.39 32.62
N LEU A 413 48.70 34.21 32.08
CA LEU A 413 50.05 33.79 31.71
C LEU A 413 50.10 33.43 30.23
N ASN A 414 51.28 33.56 29.63
CA ASN A 414 51.60 33.16 28.27
C ASN A 414 52.37 31.83 28.26
N ALA A 415 52.40 31.16 27.11
CA ALA A 415 53.24 29.98 26.93
C ALA A 415 54.71 30.32 27.21
N GLY A 416 55.36 29.50 28.03
CA GLY A 416 56.73 29.71 28.49
C GLY A 416 56.85 30.40 29.86
N ASP A 417 55.79 31.04 30.37
CA ASP A 417 55.80 31.61 31.72
C ASP A 417 55.97 30.51 32.77
N VAL A 418 56.64 30.84 33.88
CA VAL A 418 56.96 29.87 34.92
C VAL A 418 56.20 30.21 36.21
N ILE A 419 55.67 29.17 36.85
CA ILE A 419 55.00 29.21 38.15
C ILE A 419 55.85 28.47 39.17
N TYR A 420 56.07 29.08 40.33
CA TYR A 420 56.75 28.45 41.46
C TYR A 420 56.43 29.15 42.78
N CYS A 421 56.81 28.53 43.90
CA CYS A 421 56.61 29.10 45.22
C CYS A 421 57.93 29.28 45.97
N GLU A 422 58.05 30.37 46.72
CA GLU A 422 59.15 30.60 47.63
C GLU A 422 58.63 31.06 48.99
N THR A 423 59.40 30.79 50.04
CA THR A 423 59.17 31.44 51.33
C THR A 423 60.30 32.39 51.66
N LYS A 424 59.93 33.49 52.31
CA LYS A 424 60.90 34.46 52.82
C LYS A 424 60.57 34.75 54.27
N ALA A 425 61.57 34.65 55.13
CA ALA A 425 61.44 35.02 56.52
C ALA A 425 61.82 36.51 56.70
N GLY A 426 61.24 37.20 57.68
CA GLY A 426 61.63 38.56 58.01
C GLY A 426 63.10 38.66 58.44
N PRO A 427 63.71 39.87 58.40
CA PRO A 427 65.03 40.10 58.98
C PRO A 427 65.09 39.64 60.45
N GLY A 428 66.17 38.97 60.84
CA GLY A 428 66.37 38.38 62.16
C GLY A 428 65.74 37.01 62.39
N ALA A 429 65.05 36.43 61.40
CA ALA A 429 64.41 35.12 61.57
C ALA A 429 65.45 33.99 61.68
N PRO A 430 65.22 32.98 62.54
CA PRO A 430 66.06 31.79 62.60
C PRO A 430 65.94 30.95 61.32
N ASN A 431 66.86 30.01 61.16
CA ASN A 431 66.74 28.97 60.13
C ASN A 431 65.51 28.10 60.40
N TYR A 432 64.89 27.62 59.32
CA TYR A 432 63.63 26.89 59.37
C TYR A 432 63.61 25.76 58.33
N ASN A 433 62.56 24.94 58.32
CA ASN A 433 62.39 23.87 57.35
C ASN A 433 61.03 24.02 56.66
N HIS A 434 60.94 23.66 55.38
CA HIS A 434 59.67 23.35 54.75
C HIS A 434 59.26 21.94 55.15
N SER A 435 57.96 21.72 55.39
CA SER A 435 57.37 20.42 55.68
C SER A 435 56.30 20.13 54.63
N ASN A 436 55.07 19.82 55.03
CA ASN A 436 53.96 19.63 54.10
C ASN A 436 53.80 20.86 53.18
N ALA A 437 53.85 20.64 51.87
CA ALA A 437 53.60 21.68 50.87
C ALA A 437 52.73 21.14 49.75
N PHE A 438 51.98 22.02 49.10
CA PHE A 438 51.16 21.66 47.95
C PHE A 438 51.08 22.80 46.94
N MET A 439 50.79 22.44 45.70
CA MET A 439 50.44 23.37 44.64
C MET A 439 49.38 22.74 43.75
N HIS A 440 48.35 23.51 43.46
CA HIS A 440 47.23 23.15 42.61
C HIS A 440 47.04 24.24 41.58
N ILE A 441 46.93 23.86 40.31
CA ILE A 441 46.80 24.83 39.21
C ILE A 441 45.62 24.44 38.34
N ILE A 442 44.67 25.35 38.23
CA ILE A 442 43.53 25.27 37.31
C ILE A 442 43.79 26.22 36.14
N TYR A 443 43.65 25.70 34.92
CA TYR A 443 43.77 26.47 33.69
C TYR A 443 42.39 26.71 33.08
N THR A 444 42.14 27.94 32.66
CA THR A 444 40.97 28.32 31.87
C THR A 444 41.45 28.95 30.57
N ALA A 445 40.99 28.41 29.44
CA ALA A 445 41.31 28.97 28.12
C ALA A 445 40.65 30.34 27.93
N LEU A 446 41.36 31.27 27.27
CA LEU A 446 40.86 32.61 26.98
C LEU A 446 39.83 32.67 25.86
#